data_AF-A0A674C0P1-F1
#
_entry.id   AF-A0A674C0P1-F1
#
_cell.length_a   1.000
_cell.length_b   1.000
_cell.length_c   1.000
_cell.angle_alpha   90.00
_cell.angle_beta   90.00
_cell.angle_gamma   90.00
#
_symmetry.space_group_name_H-M   'P 1'
#
loop_
_entity.id
_entity.type
_entity.pdbx_description
1 polymer ?
#
loop_
_entity_poly.entity_id
_entity_poly.type
_entity_poly.pdbx_seq_one_letter_code
_entity_poly.pdbx_strand_id
1 'polypeptide(L)'
;MAYQYGKVRDPNVLTQTIISNIQKITQQTSEIQRIVNQLGTPQDTTELRQQLQQKQQNVNHLAKETDRCVKEFGSLPVTTEQRQRKIQKDRLINDFSNALTNFQKTQRQAAQKEKEFVARVRAESRVSGGFPDNSFGGNGNPFESGGQAQVQSQSEEVAITEEDLQLIQERETSIRQLESDITDINEIFKDLGMMVHEQGDMIDSIEANVETADLHVQNATQQLAQAADYQVGNMYLFKNNFHHYSIKLVNKLLQHCIESICVSH
;
A
#
# COMPACT_ATOMS: atom_id res chain seq x y z
N MET A 1 13.44 38.27 -9.49
CA MET A 1 12.68 37.13 -8.92
C MET A 1 12.68 36.02 -9.95
N ALA A 2 13.51 34.98 -9.75
CA ALA A 2 13.61 33.86 -10.67
C ALA A 2 12.46 32.90 -10.39
N TYR A 3 11.65 32.61 -11.42
CA TYR A 3 10.59 31.63 -11.39
C TYR A 3 11.19 30.25 -11.13
N GLN A 4 10.92 29.70 -9.94
CA GLN A 4 11.32 28.36 -9.56
C GLN A 4 10.38 27.38 -10.28
N TYR A 5 10.76 26.99 -11.51
CA TYR A 5 10.09 25.92 -12.25
C TYR A 5 10.09 24.67 -11.38
N GLY A 6 8.90 24.20 -11.01
CA GLY A 6 8.71 22.99 -10.21
C GLY A 6 9.44 21.82 -10.87
N LYS A 7 10.50 21.36 -10.23
CA LYS A 7 11.29 20.21 -10.70
C LYS A 7 10.38 18.99 -10.61
N VAL A 8 9.89 18.51 -11.76
CA VAL A 8 9.16 17.23 -11.85
C VAL A 8 10.00 16.18 -11.13
N ARG A 9 9.46 15.59 -10.06
CA ARG A 9 10.21 14.58 -9.29
C ARG A 9 10.44 13.37 -10.18
N ASP A 10 11.63 12.79 -10.03
CA ASP A 10 11.99 11.57 -10.75
C ASP A 10 10.97 10.46 -10.40
N PRO A 11 10.35 9.81 -11.41
CA PRO A 11 9.40 8.71 -11.19
C PRO A 11 9.93 7.64 -10.23
N ASN A 12 11.24 7.34 -10.28
CA ASN A 12 11.85 6.35 -9.40
C ASN A 12 11.86 6.82 -7.94
N VAL A 13 12.13 8.10 -7.71
CA VAL A 13 12.11 8.69 -6.37
C VAL A 13 10.68 8.69 -5.80
N LEU A 14 9.68 8.99 -6.62
CA LEU A 14 8.27 8.91 -6.23
C LEU A 14 7.89 7.48 -5.84
N THR A 15 8.19 6.50 -6.70
CA THR A 15 7.94 5.08 -6.42
C THR A 15 8.59 4.64 -5.10
N GLN A 16 9.88 4.95 -4.90
CA GLN A 16 10.58 4.55 -3.67
C GLN A 16 9.98 5.23 -2.43
N THR A 17 9.57 6.49 -2.54
CA THR A 17 8.90 7.22 -1.46
C THR A 17 7.56 6.57 -1.12
N ILE A 18 6.75 6.24 -2.12
CA ILE A 18 5.46 5.56 -1.94
C ILE A 18 5.66 4.22 -1.24
N ILE A 19 6.58 3.38 -1.72
CA ILE A 19 6.87 2.07 -1.12
C ILE A 19 7.31 2.24 0.35
N SER A 20 8.25 3.16 0.61
CA SER A 20 8.73 3.42 1.97
C SER A 20 7.60 3.88 2.90
N ASN A 21 6.72 4.76 2.43
CA ASN A 21 5.59 5.22 3.22
C ASN A 21 4.59 4.09 3.51
N ILE A 22 4.24 3.27 2.51
CA ILE A 22 3.35 2.10 2.68
C ILE A 22 3.91 1.15 3.75
N GLN A 23 5.21 0.88 3.71
CA GLN A 23 5.88 0.04 4.72
C GLN A 23 5.79 0.65 6.12
N LYS A 24 6.05 1.96 6.26
CA LYS A 24 5.93 2.68 7.53
C LYS A 24 4.50 2.69 8.06
N ILE A 25 3.51 2.93 7.19
CA ILE A 25 2.08 2.85 7.54
C ILE A 25 1.75 1.46 8.09
N THR A 26 2.18 0.40 7.41
CA THR A 26 1.93 -0.98 7.82
C THR A 26 2.58 -1.31 9.17
N GLN A 27 3.83 -0.88 9.37
CA GLN A 27 4.56 -1.08 10.62
C GLN A 27 3.87 -0.32 11.77
N GLN A 28 3.63 0.98 11.60
CA GLN A 28 3.01 1.81 12.64
C GLN A 28 1.58 1.35 12.94
N THR A 29 0.81 0.90 11.94
CA THR A 29 -0.50 0.29 12.15
C THR A 29 -0.43 -0.92 13.07
N SER A 30 0.57 -1.79 12.88
CA SER A 30 0.78 -2.96 13.74
C SER A 30 1.14 -2.56 15.18
N GLU A 31 1.93 -1.50 15.35
CA GLU A 31 2.26 -0.95 16.67
C GLU A 31 1.03 -0.32 17.35
N ILE A 32 0.25 0.48 16.61
CA ILE A 32 -1.02 1.06 17.05
C ILE A 32 -1.97 -0.06 17.48
N GLN A 33 -2.08 -1.14 16.71
CA GLN A 33 -2.93 -2.28 17.07
C GLN A 33 -2.53 -2.91 18.41
N ARG A 34 -1.23 -3.05 18.68
CA ARG A 34 -0.74 -3.55 19.98
C ARG A 34 -1.13 -2.61 21.12
N ILE A 35 -0.99 -1.31 20.93
CA ILE A 35 -1.39 -0.29 21.91
C ILE A 35 -2.90 -0.33 22.15
N VAL A 36 -3.71 -0.36 21.09
CA VAL A 36 -5.18 -0.43 21.16
C VAL A 36 -5.66 -1.66 21.94
N ASN A 37 -4.97 -2.80 21.79
CA ASN A 37 -5.29 -4.03 22.53
C ASN A 37 -4.97 -3.94 24.03
N GLN A 38 -4.13 -3.00 24.45
CA GLN A 38 -3.78 -2.74 25.86
C GLN A 38 -4.73 -1.72 26.52
N LEU A 39 -5.51 -0.97 25.73
CA LEU A 39 -6.48 -0.01 26.27
C LEU A 39 -7.58 -0.71 27.07
N GLY A 40 -7.88 -0.17 28.25
CA GLY A 40 -8.83 -0.72 29.21
C GLY A 40 -8.29 -1.93 30.01
N THR A 41 -7.00 -2.24 29.90
CA THR A 41 -6.30 -3.20 30.77
C THR A 41 -5.51 -2.46 31.86
N PRO A 42 -4.94 -3.15 32.87
CA PRO A 42 -4.08 -2.50 33.87
C PRO A 42 -2.81 -1.84 33.31
N GLN A 43 -2.47 -2.11 32.04
CA GLN A 43 -1.34 -1.48 31.34
C GLN A 43 -1.73 -0.18 30.61
N ASP A 44 -2.99 0.25 30.72
CA ASP A 44 -3.49 1.48 30.11
C ASP A 44 -2.97 2.69 30.88
N THR A 45 -2.00 3.40 30.31
CA THR A 45 -1.42 4.62 30.88
C THR A 45 -1.58 5.82 29.96
N THR A 46 -1.49 7.02 30.53
CA THR A 46 -1.54 8.28 29.76
C THR A 46 -0.42 8.37 28.72
N GLU A 47 0.79 7.88 29.04
CA GLU A 47 1.91 7.83 28.08
C GLU A 47 1.61 6.91 26.89
N LEU A 48 1.02 5.74 27.14
CA LEU A 48 0.64 4.80 26.09
C LEU A 48 -0.37 5.44 25.11
N ARG A 49 -1.31 6.22 25.65
CA ARG A 49 -2.32 6.92 24.88
C ARG A 49 -1.76 8.13 24.11
N GLN A 50 -0.81 8.85 24.69
CA GLN A 50 -0.08 9.90 23.96
C GLN A 50 0.72 9.29 22.79
N GLN A 51 1.38 8.16 23.01
CA GLN A 51 2.07 7.42 21.93
C GLN A 51 1.10 6.95 20.85
N LEU A 52 -0.10 6.49 21.23
CA LEU A 52 -1.15 6.12 20.29
C LEU A 52 -1.53 7.29 19.38
N GLN A 53 -1.84 8.45 19.97
CA GLN A 53 -2.22 9.66 19.23
C GLN A 53 -1.09 10.12 18.30
N GLN A 54 0.15 10.16 18.78
CA GLN A 54 1.30 10.55 17.96
C GLN A 54 1.49 9.61 16.76
N LYS A 55 1.39 8.28 16.98
CA LYS A 55 1.51 7.30 15.90
C LYS A 55 0.36 7.43 14.90
N GLN A 56 -0.88 7.64 15.36
CA GLN A 56 -2.02 7.86 14.47
C GLN A 56 -1.84 9.11 13.60
N GLN A 57 -1.40 10.24 14.17
CA GLN A 57 -1.10 11.45 13.42
C GLN A 57 0.01 11.23 12.39
N ASN A 58 1.07 10.52 12.76
CA ASN A 58 2.15 10.16 11.83
C ASN A 58 1.65 9.32 10.66
N VAL A 59 0.82 8.31 10.91
CA VAL A 59 0.25 7.48 9.84
C VAL A 59 -0.67 8.29 8.93
N ASN A 60 -1.50 9.19 9.48
CA ASN A 60 -2.33 10.10 8.67
C ASN A 60 -1.48 11.03 7.79
N HIS A 61 -0.38 11.57 8.33
CA HIS A 61 0.54 12.39 7.54
C HIS A 61 1.18 11.58 6.41
N LEU A 62 1.66 10.37 6.70
CA LEU A 62 2.20 9.46 5.68
C LEU A 62 1.15 9.10 4.62
N ALA A 63 -0.10 8.87 5.02
CA ALA A 63 -1.19 8.59 4.08
C ALA A 63 -1.42 9.76 3.11
N LYS A 64 -1.53 11.00 3.62
CA LYS A 64 -1.70 12.21 2.79
C LYS A 64 -0.51 12.46 1.86
N GLU A 65 0.71 12.28 2.35
CA GLU A 65 1.92 12.41 1.52
C GLU A 65 2.00 11.31 0.44
N THR A 66 1.58 10.09 0.77
CA THR A 66 1.54 8.97 -0.18
C THR A 66 0.49 9.21 -1.26
N ASP A 67 -0.70 9.64 -0.89
CA ASP A 67 -1.75 10.04 -1.85
C ASP A 67 -1.25 11.12 -2.82
N ARG A 68 -0.59 12.17 -2.29
CA ARG A 68 0.02 13.22 -3.12
C ARG A 68 1.06 12.64 -4.08
N CYS A 69 1.94 11.75 -3.60
CA CYS A 69 2.97 11.13 -4.44
C CYS A 69 2.36 10.23 -5.53
N VAL A 70 1.30 9.48 -5.23
CA VAL A 70 0.61 8.62 -6.20
C VAL A 70 -0.07 9.47 -7.29
N LYS A 71 -0.70 10.59 -6.90
CA LYS A 71 -1.27 11.57 -7.85
C LYS A 71 -0.18 12.21 -8.71
N GLU A 72 0.93 12.64 -8.10
CA GLU A 72 2.08 13.21 -8.82
C GLU A 72 2.65 12.20 -9.82
N PHE A 73 2.83 10.94 -9.41
CA PHE A 73 3.28 9.84 -10.27
C PHE A 73 2.33 9.60 -11.45
N GLY A 74 1.02 9.68 -11.21
CA GLY A 74 -0.01 9.57 -12.25
C GLY A 74 -0.04 10.74 -13.24
N SER A 75 0.39 11.94 -12.81
CA SER A 75 0.40 13.16 -13.63
C SER A 75 1.66 13.34 -14.49
N LEU A 76 2.64 12.44 -14.35
CA LEU A 76 3.89 12.52 -15.11
C LEU A 76 3.64 12.42 -16.62
N PRO A 77 4.41 13.16 -17.44
CA PRO A 77 4.20 13.19 -18.88
C PRO A 77 4.31 11.79 -19.49
N VAL A 78 3.50 11.54 -20.51
CA VAL A 78 3.49 10.27 -21.26
C VAL A 78 4.86 10.07 -21.91
N THR A 79 5.43 8.87 -21.72
CA THR A 79 6.71 8.46 -22.31
C THR A 79 6.53 7.10 -22.98
N THR A 80 7.55 6.64 -23.72
CA THR A 80 7.61 5.29 -24.31
C THR A 80 7.40 4.16 -23.28
N GLU A 81 7.65 4.41 -21.99
CA GLU A 81 7.48 3.47 -20.88
C GLU A 81 6.12 3.59 -20.15
N GLN A 82 5.13 4.26 -20.74
CA GLN A 82 3.83 4.54 -20.10
C GLN A 82 3.16 3.28 -19.53
N ARG A 83 3.27 2.15 -20.23
CA ARG A 83 2.70 0.88 -19.80
C ARG A 83 3.35 0.32 -18.53
N GLN A 84 4.68 0.32 -18.47
CA GLN A 84 5.42 -0.15 -17.30
C GLN A 84 5.09 0.71 -16.08
N ARG A 85 4.98 2.03 -16.28
CA ARG A 85 4.55 2.97 -15.23
C ARG A 85 3.11 2.73 -14.79
N LYS A 86 2.19 2.40 -15.71
CA LYS A 86 0.81 2.06 -15.36
C LYS A 86 0.75 0.82 -14.47
N ILE A 87 1.38 -0.29 -14.87
CA ILE A 87 1.45 -1.51 -14.05
C ILE A 87 2.05 -1.23 -12.66
N GLN A 88 3.11 -0.41 -12.60
CA GLN A 88 3.72 -0.01 -11.34
C GLN A 88 2.76 0.82 -10.48
N LYS A 89 2.07 1.80 -11.06
CA LYS A 89 1.05 2.61 -10.37
C LYS A 89 -0.03 1.72 -9.76
N ASP A 90 -0.51 0.73 -10.49
CA ASP A 90 -1.65 -0.10 -10.07
C ASP A 90 -1.27 -0.99 -8.90
N ARG A 91 -0.05 -1.56 -8.94
CA ARG A 91 0.51 -2.29 -7.80
C ARG A 91 0.61 -1.39 -6.57
N LEU A 92 1.17 -0.18 -6.73
CA LEU A 92 1.31 0.78 -5.62
C LEU A 92 -0.06 1.20 -5.04
N ILE A 93 -1.07 1.42 -5.88
CA ILE A 93 -2.43 1.74 -5.42
C ILE A 93 -3.04 0.58 -4.64
N ASN A 94 -2.91 -0.66 -5.14
CA ASN A 94 -3.42 -1.85 -4.44
C ASN A 94 -2.73 -2.04 -3.09
N ASP A 95 -1.40 -1.93 -3.04
CA ASP A 95 -0.62 -2.05 -1.80
C ASP A 95 -0.98 -0.95 -0.80
N PHE A 96 -1.15 0.29 -1.28
CA PHE A 96 -1.54 1.41 -0.45
C PHE A 96 -2.97 1.26 0.10
N SER A 97 -3.91 0.84 -0.75
CA SER A 97 -5.30 0.56 -0.36
C SER A 97 -5.38 -0.52 0.73
N ASN A 98 -4.60 -1.60 0.58
CA ASN A 98 -4.50 -2.66 1.58
C ASN A 98 -3.94 -2.14 2.91
N ALA A 99 -2.89 -1.33 2.88
CA ALA A 99 -2.31 -0.72 4.08
C ALA A 99 -3.31 0.21 4.79
N LEU A 100 -4.02 1.06 4.04
CA LEU A 100 -5.04 1.96 4.60
C LEU A 100 -6.26 1.21 5.15
N THR A 101 -6.68 0.12 4.53
CA THR A 101 -7.80 -0.69 5.01
C THR A 101 -7.52 -1.25 6.40
N ASN A 102 -6.29 -1.76 6.60
CA ASN A 102 -5.85 -2.23 7.90
C ASN A 102 -5.76 -1.08 8.91
N PHE A 103 -5.18 0.06 8.52
CA PHE A 103 -5.09 1.23 9.38
C PHE A 103 -6.47 1.74 9.83
N GLN A 104 -7.41 1.89 8.89
CA GLN A 104 -8.76 2.36 9.18
C GLN A 104 -9.50 1.40 10.12
N LYS A 105 -9.33 0.09 9.95
CA LYS A 105 -9.87 -0.91 10.88
C LYS A 105 -9.32 -0.69 12.29
N THR A 106 -8.02 -0.50 12.43
CA THR A 106 -7.39 -0.23 13.73
C THR A 106 -7.84 1.11 14.33
N GLN A 107 -7.99 2.18 13.54
CA GLN A 107 -8.55 3.46 14.01
C GLN A 107 -9.97 3.30 14.55
N ARG A 108 -10.84 2.55 13.85
CA ARG A 108 -12.21 2.27 14.32
C ARG A 108 -12.21 1.50 15.64
N GLN A 109 -11.30 0.54 15.80
CA GLN A 109 -11.14 -0.17 17.07
C GLN A 109 -10.65 0.76 18.19
N ALA A 110 -9.71 1.67 17.90
CA ALA A 110 -9.28 2.67 18.87
C ALA A 110 -10.43 3.58 19.31
N ALA A 111 -11.23 4.08 18.36
CA ALA A 111 -12.39 4.92 18.65
C ALA A 111 -13.44 4.19 19.48
N GLN A 112 -13.67 2.90 19.19
CA GLN A 112 -14.59 2.06 19.94
C GLN A 112 -14.11 1.84 21.38
N LYS A 113 -12.81 1.57 21.60
CA LYS A 113 -12.22 1.44 22.94
C LYS A 113 -12.36 2.73 23.76
N GLU A 114 -12.17 3.87 23.11
CA GLU A 114 -12.32 5.18 23.76
C GLU A 114 -13.79 5.46 24.15
N LYS A 115 -14.74 5.11 23.27
CA LYS A 115 -16.18 5.22 23.54
C LYS A 115 -16.61 4.30 24.69
N GLU A 116 -16.11 3.06 24.71
CA GLU A 116 -16.35 2.10 25.80
C GLU A 116 -15.80 2.59 27.13
N PHE A 117 -14.61 3.21 27.13
CA PHE A 117 -14.02 3.80 28.33
C PHE A 117 -14.92 4.92 28.88
N VAL A 118 -15.31 5.88 28.04
CA VAL A 118 -16.18 7.00 28.44
C VAL A 118 -17.53 6.51 28.95
N ALA A 119 -18.13 5.51 28.29
CA ALA A 119 -19.40 4.92 28.72
C ALA A 119 -19.28 4.24 30.10
N ARG A 120 -18.17 3.55 30.36
CA ARG A 120 -17.90 2.87 31.63
C ARG A 120 -17.78 3.87 32.78
N VAL A 121 -16.92 4.89 32.65
CA VAL A 121 -16.74 5.91 33.69
C VAL A 121 -18.08 6.60 34.01
N ARG A 122 -18.86 6.95 32.98
CA ARG A 122 -20.22 7.52 33.15
C ARG A 122 -21.19 6.56 33.85
N ALA A 123 -21.12 5.27 33.58
CA ALA A 123 -22.00 4.27 34.18
C ALA A 123 -21.61 3.98 35.64
N GLU A 124 -20.32 3.89 35.96
CA GLU A 124 -19.81 3.70 37.32
C GLU A 124 -20.25 4.85 38.23
N SER A 125 -20.22 6.10 37.74
CA SER A 125 -20.74 7.25 38.49
C SER A 125 -22.28 7.25 38.65
N ARG A 126 -23.02 6.61 37.73
CA ARG A 126 -24.50 6.50 37.84
C ARG A 126 -24.94 5.34 38.73
N VAL A 127 -24.25 4.20 38.67
CA VAL A 127 -24.61 2.97 39.40
C VAL A 127 -24.30 3.08 40.90
N SER A 128 -23.39 3.96 41.31
CA SER A 128 -23.18 4.28 42.73
C SER A 128 -24.31 5.14 43.35
N GLY A 129 -25.16 5.76 42.52
CA GLY A 129 -26.40 6.45 42.93
C GLY A 129 -27.60 5.59 42.58
N GLY A 130 -27.81 4.50 43.33
CA GLY A 130 -28.75 3.45 42.94
C GLY A 130 -30.19 3.93 42.77
N PHE A 131 -30.74 3.74 41.56
CA PHE A 131 -32.11 3.29 41.30
C PHE A 131 -32.16 2.64 39.90
N PRO A 132 -32.82 1.49 39.71
CA PRO A 132 -33.13 1.01 38.37
C PRO A 132 -34.19 1.95 37.77
N ASP A 133 -33.88 2.53 36.61
CA ASP A 133 -34.83 3.28 35.80
C ASP A 133 -35.95 2.34 35.35
N ASN A 134 -37.06 2.38 36.07
CA ASN A 134 -38.32 1.77 35.67
C ASN A 134 -39.33 2.87 35.35
N SER A 135 -38.98 3.77 34.42
CA SER A 135 -39.94 4.70 33.82
C SER A 135 -40.00 4.54 32.30
N PHE A 136 -40.67 3.47 31.87
CA PHE A 136 -41.39 3.47 30.60
C PHE A 136 -42.79 2.87 30.76
N GLY A 137 -43.77 3.77 30.92
CA GLY A 137 -45.15 3.61 30.45
C GLY A 137 -46.16 2.93 31.38
N GLY A 138 -47.11 3.70 31.92
CA GLY A 138 -48.38 3.14 32.38
C GLY A 138 -49.14 3.91 33.45
N ASN A 139 -49.81 4.98 33.02
CA ASN A 139 -50.92 5.69 33.67
C ASN A 139 -51.81 4.84 34.62
N GLY A 140 -51.99 5.26 35.89
CA GLY A 140 -52.95 4.60 36.80
C GLY A 140 -53.01 5.07 38.26
N ASN A 141 -53.63 6.23 38.50
CA ASN A 141 -54.32 6.72 39.71
C ASN A 141 -53.56 7.17 41.00
N PRO A 142 -54.00 8.28 41.63
CA PRO A 142 -53.49 8.79 42.91
C PRO A 142 -54.35 8.30 44.09
N PHE A 143 -53.73 7.70 45.10
CA PHE A 143 -54.37 7.49 46.41
C PHE A 143 -53.35 7.67 47.54
N GLU A 144 -53.72 8.53 48.48
CA GLU A 144 -53.01 8.92 49.68
C GLU A 144 -52.71 7.72 50.60
N SER A 145 -51.53 7.73 51.23
CA SER A 145 -51.44 7.35 52.65
C SER A 145 -50.14 7.89 53.23
N GLY A 146 -50.29 8.61 54.35
CA GLY A 146 -49.23 9.31 55.04
C GLY A 146 -48.12 8.41 55.60
N GLY A 147 -46.97 9.03 55.77
CA GLY A 147 -45.80 8.45 56.41
C GLY A 147 -44.66 9.45 56.37
N GLN A 148 -44.58 10.30 57.40
CA GLN A 148 -43.38 11.06 57.70
C GLN A 148 -42.21 10.08 57.83
N ALA A 149 -41.31 10.08 56.86
CA ALA A 149 -39.98 9.52 57.01
C ALA A 149 -39.00 10.60 56.57
N GLN A 150 -38.64 11.44 57.54
CA GLN A 150 -37.45 12.27 57.53
C GLN A 150 -36.23 11.33 57.45
N VAL A 151 -35.88 10.90 56.24
CA VAL A 151 -34.58 10.31 55.96
C VAL A 151 -33.76 11.43 55.34
N GLN A 152 -33.14 12.21 56.21
CA GLN A 152 -32.00 13.03 55.87
C GLN A 152 -30.83 12.07 55.60
N SER A 153 -30.93 11.32 54.51
CA SER A 153 -29.78 10.71 53.88
C SER A 153 -29.01 11.88 53.30
N GLN A 154 -27.91 12.23 53.96
CA GLN A 154 -26.79 12.85 53.27
C GLN A 154 -26.53 11.97 52.05
N SER A 155 -27.04 12.44 50.92
CA SER A 155 -26.61 11.96 49.63
C SER A 155 -25.15 12.37 49.54
N GLU A 156 -24.24 11.49 49.93
CA GLU A 156 -22.97 11.39 49.23
C GLU A 156 -23.33 11.00 47.80
N GLU A 157 -23.81 12.00 47.06
CA GLU A 157 -23.80 12.01 45.62
C GLU A 157 -22.32 11.80 45.29
N VAL A 158 -21.94 10.55 45.00
CA VAL A 158 -20.64 10.27 44.37
C VAL A 158 -20.78 10.82 42.95
N ALA A 159 -20.74 12.14 42.88
CA ALA A 159 -20.67 12.90 41.66
C ALA A 159 -19.42 12.44 40.93
N ILE A 160 -19.50 12.38 39.61
CA ILE A 160 -18.32 12.25 38.75
C ILE A 160 -17.27 13.22 39.30
N THR A 161 -16.10 12.70 39.70
CA THR A 161 -15.08 13.57 40.29
C THR A 161 -14.61 14.59 39.24
N GLU A 162 -14.06 15.72 39.67
CA GLU A 162 -13.49 16.68 38.72
C GLU A 162 -12.40 16.04 37.84
N GLU A 163 -11.65 15.09 38.39
CA GLU A 163 -10.65 14.30 37.68
C GLU A 163 -11.29 13.39 36.61
N ASP A 164 -12.38 12.69 36.94
CA ASP A 164 -13.12 11.86 35.98
C ASP A 164 -13.71 12.69 34.83
N LEU A 165 -14.22 13.89 35.13
CA LEU A 165 -14.72 14.81 34.10
C LEU A 165 -13.62 15.26 33.13
N GLN A 166 -12.43 15.59 33.66
CA GLN A 166 -11.28 15.95 32.84
C GLN A 166 -10.85 14.77 31.94
N LEU A 167 -10.81 13.56 32.50
CA LEU A 167 -10.46 12.35 31.75
C LEU A 167 -11.47 12.03 30.65
N ILE A 168 -12.76 12.17 30.94
CA ILE A 168 -13.83 12.02 29.94
C ILE A 168 -13.65 13.05 28.82
N GLN A 169 -13.38 14.31 29.15
CA GLN A 169 -13.20 15.38 28.16
C GLN A 169 -12.00 15.11 27.24
N GLU A 170 -10.88 14.63 27.79
CA GLU A 170 -9.71 14.22 27.01
C GLU A 170 -10.08 13.10 26.02
N ARG A 171 -10.86 12.11 26.49
CA ARG A 171 -11.29 10.96 25.68
C ARG A 171 -12.26 11.38 24.58
N GLU A 172 -13.21 12.26 24.87
CA GLU A 172 -14.10 12.79 23.84
C GLU A 172 -13.37 13.61 22.77
N THR A 173 -12.34 14.36 23.18
CA THR A 173 -11.48 15.07 22.22
C THR A 173 -10.73 14.10 21.32
N SER A 174 -10.18 13.03 21.90
CA SER A 174 -9.52 11.94 21.16
C SER A 174 -10.47 11.25 20.17
N ILE A 175 -11.71 10.97 20.58
CA ILE A 175 -12.76 10.39 19.72
C ILE A 175 -13.04 11.29 18.52
N ARG A 176 -13.24 12.60 18.74
CA ARG A 176 -13.50 13.56 17.66
C ARG A 176 -12.33 13.63 16.67
N GLN A 177 -11.10 13.59 17.17
CA GLN A 177 -9.92 13.54 16.31
C GLN A 177 -9.91 12.27 15.45
N LEU A 178 -10.18 11.11 16.06
CA LEU A 178 -10.28 9.83 15.34
C LEU A 178 -11.35 9.84 14.26
N GLU A 179 -12.52 10.44 14.53
CA GLU A 179 -13.60 10.56 13.55
C GLU A 179 -13.22 11.48 12.38
N SER A 180 -12.51 12.58 12.65
CA SER A 180 -11.94 13.45 11.62
C SER A 180 -10.89 12.71 10.78
N ASP A 181 -9.97 12.00 11.42
CA ASP A 181 -8.91 11.25 10.73
C ASP A 181 -9.49 10.14 9.85
N ILE A 182 -10.52 9.43 10.32
CA ILE A 182 -11.22 8.41 9.51
C ILE A 182 -11.87 9.04 8.28
N THR A 183 -12.38 10.27 8.41
CA THR A 183 -12.95 11.02 7.28
C THR A 183 -11.87 11.38 6.27
N ASP A 184 -10.70 11.85 6.72
CA ASP A 184 -9.56 12.12 5.84
C ASP A 184 -9.11 10.87 5.07
N ILE A 185 -9.05 9.72 5.74
CA ILE A 185 -8.74 8.44 5.08
C ILE A 185 -9.82 8.05 4.06
N ASN A 186 -11.09 8.33 4.32
CA ASN A 186 -12.17 8.08 3.36
C ASN A 186 -12.04 8.93 2.10
N GLU A 187 -11.60 10.19 2.21
CA GLU A 187 -11.32 11.01 1.02
C GLU A 187 -10.19 10.40 0.18
N ILE A 188 -9.12 9.91 0.82
CA ILE A 188 -8.05 9.18 0.11
C ILE A 188 -8.60 7.92 -0.57
N PHE A 189 -9.51 7.17 0.05
CA PHE A 189 -10.14 6.02 -0.60
C PHE A 189 -10.96 6.40 -1.84
N LYS A 190 -11.64 7.55 -1.84
CA LYS A 190 -12.33 8.05 -3.03
C LYS A 190 -11.34 8.38 -4.14
N ASP A 191 -10.24 9.03 -3.81
CA ASP A 191 -9.17 9.34 -4.76
C ASP A 191 -8.56 8.07 -5.37
N LEU A 192 -8.28 7.05 -4.54
CA LEU A 192 -7.82 5.74 -4.99
C LEU A 192 -8.86 5.05 -5.89
N GLY A 193 -10.15 5.09 -5.49
CA GLY A 193 -11.24 4.54 -6.28
C GLY A 193 -11.37 5.16 -7.66
N MET A 194 -11.24 6.49 -7.77
CA MET A 194 -11.20 7.20 -9.04
C MET A 194 -10.01 6.75 -9.89
N MET A 195 -8.81 6.66 -9.29
CA MET A 195 -7.60 6.22 -9.99
C MET A 195 -7.65 4.77 -10.48
N VAL A 196 -8.43 3.89 -9.83
CA VAL A 196 -8.66 2.51 -10.26
C VAL A 196 -9.75 2.44 -11.34
N HIS A 197 -10.83 3.21 -11.23
CA HIS A 197 -11.94 3.18 -12.19
C HIS A 197 -11.54 3.72 -13.58
N GLU A 198 -10.59 4.66 -13.65
CA GLU A 198 -9.99 5.14 -14.89
C GLU A 198 -9.17 4.05 -15.66
N GLN A 199 -9.08 2.82 -15.14
CA GLN A 199 -8.23 1.75 -15.69
C GLN A 199 -8.98 0.56 -16.31
N GLY A 200 -10.26 0.73 -16.67
CA GLY A 200 -11.16 -0.33 -17.13
C GLY A 200 -10.71 -1.21 -18.32
N ASP A 201 -9.60 -0.91 -19.01
CA ASP A 201 -9.16 -1.62 -20.22
C ASP A 201 -7.83 -2.42 -20.09
N MET A 202 -7.20 -2.54 -18.92
CA MET A 202 -5.81 -3.06 -18.83
C MET A 202 -5.59 -4.53 -18.46
N ILE A 203 -6.60 -5.25 -17.95
CA ILE A 203 -6.44 -6.68 -17.61
C ILE A 203 -6.16 -7.51 -18.87
N ASP A 204 -6.77 -7.17 -20.01
CA ASP A 204 -6.54 -7.81 -21.32
C ASP A 204 -5.09 -7.64 -21.82
N SER A 205 -4.35 -6.67 -21.30
CA SER A 205 -3.00 -6.40 -21.75
C SER A 205 -1.97 -7.34 -21.11
N ILE A 206 -2.19 -7.88 -19.90
CA ILE A 206 -1.22 -8.81 -19.27
C ILE A 206 -1.11 -10.09 -20.10
N GLU A 207 -2.26 -10.61 -20.54
CA GLU A 207 -2.35 -11.77 -21.43
C GLU A 207 -1.70 -11.46 -22.79
N ALA A 208 -2.01 -10.30 -23.38
CA ALA A 208 -1.36 -9.83 -24.62
C ALA A 208 0.16 -9.61 -24.47
N ASN A 209 0.68 -9.35 -23.27
CA ASN A 209 2.11 -9.17 -23.03
C ASN A 209 2.87 -10.47 -22.84
N VAL A 210 2.25 -11.45 -22.18
CA VAL A 210 2.79 -12.80 -22.15
C VAL A 210 2.83 -13.35 -23.58
N GLU A 211 1.77 -13.11 -24.36
CA GLU A 211 1.70 -13.50 -25.77
C GLU A 211 2.75 -12.76 -26.63
N THR A 212 2.91 -11.44 -26.48
CA THR A 212 3.91 -10.67 -27.24
C THR A 212 5.34 -11.06 -26.84
N ALA A 213 5.61 -11.32 -25.56
CA ALA A 213 6.92 -11.77 -25.10
C ALA A 213 7.23 -13.18 -25.64
N ASP A 214 6.25 -14.08 -25.66
CA ASP A 214 6.39 -15.41 -26.27
C ASP A 214 6.67 -15.30 -27.77
N LEU A 215 5.94 -14.45 -28.49
CA LEU A 215 6.18 -14.16 -29.91
C LEU A 215 7.58 -13.60 -30.18
N HIS A 216 8.09 -12.69 -29.34
CA HIS A 216 9.44 -12.16 -29.49
C HIS A 216 10.51 -13.23 -29.23
N VAL A 217 10.31 -14.09 -28.24
CA VAL A 217 11.23 -15.22 -27.98
C VAL A 217 11.21 -16.20 -29.15
N GLN A 218 10.03 -16.55 -29.67
CA GLN A 218 9.91 -17.42 -30.85
C GLN A 218 10.62 -16.82 -32.08
N ASN A 219 10.38 -15.54 -32.38
CA ASN A 219 11.05 -14.86 -33.50
C ASN A 219 12.57 -14.78 -33.30
N ALA A 220 13.04 -14.49 -32.08
CA ALA A 220 14.46 -14.49 -31.77
C ALA A 220 15.08 -15.89 -31.94
N THR A 221 14.40 -16.95 -31.50
CA THR A 221 14.88 -18.32 -31.72
C THR A 221 14.93 -18.70 -33.20
N GLN A 222 13.96 -18.25 -34.01
CA GLN A 222 13.96 -18.49 -35.45
C GLN A 222 15.11 -17.75 -36.15
N GLN A 223 15.37 -16.50 -35.77
CA GLN A 223 16.50 -15.73 -36.30
C GLN A 223 17.85 -16.35 -35.91
N LEU A 224 17.99 -16.85 -34.68
CA LEU A 224 19.19 -17.56 -34.23
C LEU A 224 19.39 -18.88 -35.00
N ALA A 225 18.33 -19.62 -35.27
CA ALA A 225 18.39 -20.83 -36.08
C ALA A 225 18.83 -20.54 -37.53
N GLN A 226 18.24 -19.52 -38.16
CA GLN A 226 18.66 -19.10 -39.50
C GLN A 226 20.13 -18.65 -39.52
N ALA A 227 20.57 -17.86 -38.53
CA ALA A 227 21.95 -17.44 -38.42
C ALA A 227 22.92 -18.63 -38.28
N ALA A 228 22.54 -19.67 -37.52
CA ALA A 228 23.31 -20.90 -37.41
C ALA A 228 23.40 -21.65 -38.75
N ASP A 229 22.29 -21.75 -39.50
CA ASP A 229 22.26 -22.38 -40.82
C ASP A 229 23.16 -21.64 -41.82
N TYR A 230 23.13 -20.30 -41.83
CA TYR A 230 24.03 -19.49 -42.66
C TYR A 230 25.50 -19.71 -42.29
N GLN A 231 25.82 -19.81 -40.99
CA GLN A 231 27.19 -20.07 -40.54
C GLN A 231 27.69 -21.45 -41.02
N VAL A 232 26.84 -22.46 -40.93
CA VAL A 232 27.15 -23.82 -41.38
C VAL A 232 27.32 -23.87 -42.91
N GLY A 233 26.39 -23.29 -43.67
CA GLY A 233 26.45 -23.23 -45.13
C GLY A 233 27.70 -22.49 -45.63
N ASN A 234 28.04 -21.36 -45.02
CA ASN A 234 29.25 -20.61 -45.35
C ASN A 234 30.53 -21.40 -45.01
N MET A 235 30.54 -22.13 -43.89
CA MET A 235 31.66 -23.02 -43.54
C MET A 235 31.83 -24.16 -44.55
N TYR A 236 30.75 -24.79 -45.03
CA TYR A 236 30.82 -25.83 -46.06
C TYR A 236 31.34 -25.29 -47.39
N LEU A 237 30.87 -24.11 -47.82
CA LEU A 237 31.37 -23.45 -49.03
C LEU A 237 32.86 -23.12 -48.92
N PHE A 238 33.31 -22.63 -47.75
CA PHE A 238 34.71 -22.32 -47.53
C PHE A 238 35.60 -23.58 -47.57
N LYS A 239 35.16 -24.68 -46.92
CA LYS A 239 35.87 -25.97 -46.95
C LYS A 239 35.97 -26.55 -48.36
N ASN A 240 34.89 -26.52 -49.14
CA ASN A 240 34.87 -27.03 -50.51
C ASN A 240 35.76 -26.21 -51.45
N ASN A 241 35.72 -24.88 -51.35
CA ASN A 241 36.61 -24.02 -52.12
C ASN A 241 38.08 -24.26 -51.75
N PHE A 242 38.40 -24.34 -50.46
CA PHE A 242 39.77 -24.62 -50.00
C PHE A 242 40.28 -25.96 -50.55
N HIS A 243 39.48 -27.02 -50.47
CA HIS A 243 39.83 -28.33 -51.01
C HIS A 243 40.07 -28.30 -52.54
N HIS A 244 39.21 -27.60 -53.29
CA HIS A 244 39.35 -27.43 -54.74
C HIS A 244 40.64 -26.67 -55.13
N TYR A 245 40.98 -25.61 -54.40
CA TYR A 245 42.21 -24.85 -54.62
C TYR A 245 43.46 -25.67 -54.25
N SER A 246 43.41 -26.46 -53.17
CA SER A 246 44.50 -27.36 -52.80
C SER A 246 44.76 -28.43 -53.86
N ILE A 247 43.72 -29.06 -54.42
CA ILE A 247 43.87 -30.05 -55.50
C ILE A 247 44.48 -29.40 -56.74
N LYS A 248 44.01 -28.21 -57.13
CA LYS A 248 44.58 -27.48 -58.28
C LYS A 248 46.05 -27.15 -58.08
N LEU A 249 46.45 -26.77 -56.86
CA LEU A 249 47.85 -26.45 -56.55
C LEU A 249 48.73 -27.71 -56.63
N VAL A 250 48.28 -28.83 -56.06
CA VAL A 250 49.00 -30.11 -56.12
C VAL A 250 49.16 -30.58 -57.56
N ASN A 251 48.09 -30.55 -58.36
CA ASN A 251 48.15 -30.94 -59.78
C ASN A 251 49.11 -30.04 -60.58
N LYS A 252 49.14 -28.73 -60.30
CA LYS A 252 50.04 -27.80 -60.96
C LYS A 252 51.51 -28.06 -60.60
N LEU A 253 51.79 -28.40 -59.34
CA LEU A 253 53.13 -28.79 -58.89
C LEU A 253 53.57 -30.14 -59.50
N LEU A 254 52.65 -31.11 -59.57
CA LEU A 254 52.90 -32.41 -60.21
C LEU A 254 53.22 -32.27 -61.70
N GLN A 255 52.44 -31.45 -62.41
CA GLN A 255 52.68 -31.13 -63.82
C GLN A 255 54.07 -30.51 -64.02
N HIS A 256 54.43 -29.55 -63.16
CA HIS A 256 55.74 -28.89 -63.21
C HIS A 256 56.90 -29.85 -62.92
N CYS A 257 56.71 -30.82 -62.02
CA CYS A 257 57.68 -31.88 -61.76
C CYS A 257 57.82 -32.83 -62.95
N ILE A 258 56.71 -33.24 -63.58
CA ILE A 258 56.72 -34.10 -64.77
C ILE A 258 57.45 -33.41 -65.92
N GLU A 259 57.15 -32.13 -66.17
CA GLU A 259 57.79 -31.33 -67.21
C GLU A 259 59.30 -31.16 -66.95
N SER A 260 59.72 -30.90 -65.71
CA SER A 260 61.15 -30.83 -65.34
C SER A 260 61.88 -32.16 -65.49
N ILE A 261 61.22 -33.30 -65.23
CA ILE A 261 61.80 -34.64 -65.41
C ILE A 261 61.94 -34.95 -66.91
N CYS A 262 60.96 -34.60 -67.75
CA CYS A 262 61.01 -34.81 -69.20
C CYS A 262 62.07 -33.98 -69.92
N VAL A 263 62.51 -32.84 -69.36
CA VAL A 263 63.57 -31.99 -69.94
C VAL A 263 64.99 -32.48 -69.58
N SER A 264 65.12 -33.43 -68.64
CA SER A 264 66.41 -33.95 -68.15
C SER A 264 66.82 -35.31 -68.75
N HIS A 265 66.17 -35.74 -69.84
CA HIS A 265 66.51 -36.92 -70.66
C HIS A 265 66.65 -36.51 -72.12
#